data_AF-A0A9J6DV47-F1
#
_entry.id   AF-A0A9J6DV47-F1
#
_cell.length_a   1.000
_cell.length_b   1.000
_cell.length_c   1.000
_cell.angle_alpha   90.00
_cell.angle_beta   90.00
_cell.angle_gamma   90.00
#
_symmetry.space_group_name_H-M   'P 1'
#
loop_
_entity.id
_entity.type
_entity.pdbx_description
1 polymer ?
#
loop_
_entity_poly.entity_id
_entity_poly.type
_entity_poly.pdbx_seq_one_letter_code
_entity_poly.pdbx_strand_id
1 'polypeptide(L)'
;MQDFKTRFATRLLSLEATLAQRGPTADVVADLAARLSVIEEKSGLQQRVSTAVERNIFLSAQPRFFGAQLPPPTFDGTTSWAVFLAQFESVTALNGWTVQNKPQALVVQLRGAAVEYL
;
A
#
# COMPACT_ATOMS: atom_id res chain seq x y z
N MET A 1 -1.68 -20.73 51.48
CA MET A 1 -1.58 -21.28 50.10
C MET A 1 -1.20 -20.13 49.18
N GLN A 2 0.05 -20.01 48.73
CA GLN A 2 0.44 -18.88 47.86
C GLN A 2 -0.18 -19.00 46.47
N ASP A 3 -0.69 -17.88 45.95
CA ASP A 3 -1.32 -17.83 44.63
C ASP A 3 -0.29 -18.00 43.50
N PHE A 4 -0.77 -18.35 42.31
CA PHE A 4 0.08 -18.59 41.14
C PHE A 4 0.90 -17.35 40.76
N LYS A 5 0.33 -16.14 40.89
CA LYS A 5 1.03 -14.89 40.57
C LYS A 5 2.22 -14.66 41.48
N THR A 6 2.07 -14.91 42.78
CA THR A 6 3.17 -14.80 43.75
C THR A 6 4.30 -15.78 43.41
N ARG A 7 3.96 -17.04 43.12
CA ARG A 7 4.97 -18.05 42.74
C ARG A 7 5.67 -17.73 41.43
N PHE A 8 4.94 -17.18 40.45
CA PHE A 8 5.52 -16.74 39.17
C PHE A 8 6.47 -15.56 39.37
N ALA A 9 6.06 -14.53 40.12
CA ALA A 9 6.89 -13.37 40.43
C ALA A 9 8.17 -13.76 41.19
N THR A 10 8.09 -14.64 42.18
CA THR A 10 9.26 -15.16 42.91
C THR A 10 10.18 -15.97 42.00
N ARG A 11 9.63 -16.78 41.09
CA ARG A 11 10.44 -17.54 40.12
C ARG A 11 11.17 -16.62 39.15
N LEU A 12 10.48 -15.57 38.68
CA LEU A 12 11.04 -14.58 37.76
C LEU A 12 12.20 -13.82 38.39
N LEU A 13 12.01 -13.31 39.61
CA LEU A 13 13.05 -12.58 40.36
C LEU A 13 14.28 -13.47 40.67
N SER A 14 14.05 -14.74 41.01
CA SER A 14 15.15 -15.68 41.26
C SER A 14 15.88 -16.06 39.97
N LEU A 15 15.18 -16.12 38.84
CA LEU A 15 15.78 -16.35 37.52
C LEU A 15 16.60 -15.14 37.07
N GLU A 16 16.09 -13.93 37.24
CA GLU A 16 16.79 -12.66 36.96
C GLU A 16 18.06 -12.53 37.81
N ALA A 17 17.99 -12.86 39.10
CA ALA A 17 19.16 -12.86 40.00
C ALA A 17 20.22 -13.89 39.60
N THR A 18 19.81 -15.03 39.05
CA THR A 18 20.72 -16.09 38.57
C THR A 18 21.35 -15.72 37.23
N LEU A 19 20.58 -15.07 36.35
CA LEU A 19 21.05 -14.57 35.06
C LEU A 19 21.99 -13.35 35.22
N ALA A 20 21.81 -12.54 36.26
CA ALA A 20 22.71 -11.44 36.58
C ALA A 20 24.12 -11.88 37.02
N GLN A 21 24.27 -13.10 37.58
CA GLN A 21 25.57 -13.64 38.02
C GLN A 21 26.31 -14.42 36.93
N ARG A 22 25.62 -14.82 35.86
CA ARG A 22 26.18 -15.61 34.77
C ARG A 22 26.04 -14.80 33.49
N GLY A 23 27.06 -14.02 33.17
CA GLY A 23 27.10 -13.25 31.92
C GLY A 23 26.74 -14.16 30.73
N PRO A 24 25.89 -13.71 29.80
CA PRO A 24 25.39 -14.58 28.74
C PRO A 24 26.58 -15.09 27.93
N THR A 25 26.71 -16.41 27.81
CA THR A 25 27.72 -17.02 26.93
C THR A 25 27.48 -16.48 25.53
N ALA A 26 28.57 -16.13 24.82
CA ALA A 26 28.51 -15.44 23.53
C ALA A 26 27.55 -16.11 22.52
N ASP A 27 27.41 -17.43 22.59
CA ASP A 27 26.49 -18.23 21.77
C ASP A 27 25.01 -17.87 21.97
N VAL A 28 24.59 -17.58 23.20
CA VAL A 28 23.19 -17.20 23.51
C VAL A 28 22.91 -15.77 23.02
N VAL A 29 23.89 -14.88 23.11
CA VAL A 29 23.78 -13.51 22.58
C VAL A 29 23.68 -13.54 21.06
N ALA A 30 24.47 -14.38 20.39
CA ALA A 30 24.43 -14.57 18.95
C ALA A 30 23.09 -15.15 18.48
N ASP A 31 22.54 -16.16 19.18
CA ASP A 31 21.22 -16.72 18.89
C ASP A 31 20.11 -15.66 19.04
N LEU A 32 20.12 -14.91 20.13
CA LEU A 32 19.11 -13.87 20.38
C LEU A 32 19.20 -12.74 19.34
N ALA A 33 20.40 -12.33 18.94
CA ALA A 33 20.60 -11.33 17.89
C ALA A 33 20.07 -11.81 16.53
N ALA A 34 20.33 -13.08 16.17
CA ALA A 34 19.80 -13.67 14.95
C ALA A 34 18.27 -13.73 14.96
N ARG A 35 17.67 -14.09 16.10
CA ARG A 35 16.21 -14.14 16.27
C ARG A 35 15.57 -12.75 16.22
N LEU A 36 16.22 -11.73 16.78
CA LEU A 36 15.76 -10.34 16.69
C LEU A 36 15.74 -9.84 15.24
N SER A 37 16.80 -10.12 14.46
CA SER A 37 16.85 -9.75 13.04
C SER A 37 15.69 -10.35 12.23
N VAL A 38 15.37 -11.63 12.47
CA VAL A 38 14.21 -12.29 11.83
C VAL A 38 12.88 -11.65 12.24
N ILE A 39 12.76 -11.21 13.50
CA ILE A 39 11.55 -10.52 13.98
C ILE A 39 11.40 -9.15 13.33
N GLU A 40 12.49 -8.40 13.17
CA GLU A 40 12.50 -7.11 12.48
C GLU A 40 12.09 -7.25 11.01
N GLU A 41 12.65 -8.24 10.31
CA GLU A 41 12.26 -8.55 8.93
C GLU A 41 10.77 -8.89 8.84
N LYS A 42 10.28 -9.77 9.72
CA LYS A 42 8.86 -10.16 9.77
C LYS A 42 7.96 -8.95 10.01
N SER A 43 8.36 -8.03 10.90
CA SER A 43 7.64 -6.78 11.16
C SER A 43 7.56 -5.91 9.91
N GLY A 44 8.69 -5.72 9.21
CA GLY A 44 8.72 -4.99 7.93
C GLY A 44 7.84 -5.63 6.85
N LEU A 45 7.81 -6.97 6.77
CA LEU A 45 6.91 -7.70 5.88
C LEU A 45 5.43 -7.47 6.24
N GLN A 46 5.08 -7.51 7.53
CA GLN A 46 3.70 -7.24 7.97
C GLN A 46 3.24 -5.83 7.56
N GLN A 47 4.09 -4.82 7.70
CA GLN A 47 3.78 -3.46 7.28
C GLN A 47 3.54 -3.37 5.77
N ARG A 48 4.44 -3.98 4.97
CA ARG A 48 4.32 -4.01 3.51
C ARG A 48 3.05 -4.72 3.05
N VAL A 49 2.69 -5.83 3.71
CA VAL A 49 1.45 -6.56 3.44
C VAL A 49 0.23 -5.70 3.78
N SER A 50 0.21 -5.02 4.93
CA SER A 50 -0.89 -4.12 5.30
C SER A 50 -1.09 -3.02 4.25
N THR A 51 -0.01 -2.35 3.86
CA THR A 51 -0.06 -1.31 2.81
C THR A 51 -0.53 -1.89 1.46
N ALA A 52 -0.08 -3.09 1.11
CA ALA A 52 -0.52 -3.74 -0.12
C ALA A 52 -2.01 -4.12 -0.09
N VAL A 53 -2.51 -4.59 1.06
CA VAL A 53 -3.93 -4.90 1.27
C VAL A 53 -4.78 -3.64 1.17
N GLU A 54 -4.40 -2.55 1.82
CA GLU A 54 -5.11 -1.26 1.74
C GLU A 54 -5.18 -0.75 0.30
N ARG A 55 -4.06 -0.80 -0.44
CA ARG A 55 -4.05 -0.47 -1.87
C ARG A 55 -4.95 -1.38 -2.68
N ASN A 56 -4.95 -2.68 -2.40
CA ASN A 56 -5.79 -3.63 -3.12
C ASN A 56 -7.28 -3.34 -2.89
N ILE A 57 -7.68 -3.07 -1.65
CA ILE A 57 -9.05 -2.68 -1.29
C ILE A 57 -9.45 -1.42 -2.07
N PHE A 58 -8.60 -0.39 -2.07
CA PHE A 58 -8.84 0.84 -2.85
C PHE A 58 -9.05 0.56 -4.34
N LEU A 59 -8.19 -0.27 -4.95
CA LEU A 59 -8.30 -0.65 -6.36
C LEU A 59 -9.49 -1.57 -6.66
N SER A 60 -9.96 -2.33 -5.69
CA SER A 60 -11.15 -3.20 -5.82
C SER A 60 -12.46 -2.42 -5.68
N ALA A 61 -12.47 -1.32 -4.93
CA ALA A 61 -13.63 -0.47 -4.73
C ALA A 61 -13.92 0.44 -5.93
N GLN A 62 -12.97 0.55 -6.86
CA GLN A 62 -13.18 1.29 -8.11
C GLN A 62 -14.10 0.50 -9.05
N PRO A 63 -15.13 1.14 -9.65
CA PRO A 63 -15.97 0.51 -10.66
C PRO A 63 -15.09 0.05 -11.83
N ARG A 64 -14.96 -1.27 -12.03
CA ARG A 64 -14.29 -1.83 -13.19
C ARG A 64 -15.35 -2.19 -14.22
N PHE A 65 -15.34 -1.49 -15.35
CA PHE A 65 -16.16 -1.87 -16.50
C PHE A 65 -15.48 -3.05 -17.19
N PHE A 66 -15.84 -4.26 -16.77
CA PHE A 66 -15.34 -5.48 -17.41
C PHE A 66 -15.94 -5.59 -18.82
N GLY A 67 -15.08 -5.57 -19.85
CA GLY A 67 -15.43 -5.93 -21.22
C GLY A 67 -15.87 -4.80 -22.16
N ALA A 68 -16.15 -3.60 -21.66
CA ALA A 68 -16.44 -2.43 -22.51
C ALA A 68 -15.71 -1.20 -21.97
N GLN A 69 -14.77 -0.66 -22.74
CA GLN A 69 -14.19 0.65 -22.44
C GLN A 69 -15.29 1.70 -22.57
N LEU A 70 -15.42 2.56 -21.57
CA LEU A 70 -16.26 3.75 -21.68
C LEU A 70 -15.71 4.63 -22.80
N PRO A 71 -16.55 5.08 -23.75
CA PRO A 71 -16.08 5.98 -24.79
C PRO A 71 -15.60 7.29 -24.15
N PRO A 72 -14.41 7.78 -24.51
CA PRO A 72 -13.95 9.08 -24.01
C PRO A 72 -14.85 10.20 -24.55
N PRO A 73 -15.03 11.30 -23.78
CA PRO A 73 -15.71 12.47 -24.30
C PRO A 73 -14.91 13.09 -25.45
N THR A 74 -15.60 13.75 -26.37
CA THR A 74 -14.99 14.52 -27.46
C THR A 74 -14.98 16.00 -27.09
N PHE A 75 -13.90 16.71 -27.38
CA PHE A 75 -13.78 18.15 -27.17
C PHE A 75 -13.96 18.89 -28.50
N ASP A 76 -15.10 19.57 -28.64
CA ASP A 76 -15.51 20.36 -29.79
C ASP A 76 -15.64 21.86 -29.47
N GLY A 77 -15.28 22.27 -28.25
CA GLY A 77 -15.40 23.64 -27.76
C GLY A 77 -16.78 24.01 -27.20
N THR A 78 -17.75 23.08 -27.16
CA THR A 78 -19.07 23.34 -26.56
C THR A 78 -19.07 23.38 -25.03
N THR A 79 -18.15 22.62 -24.42
CA THR A 79 -17.88 22.61 -22.98
C THR A 79 -16.54 23.29 -22.70
N SER A 80 -16.33 23.78 -21.48
CA SER A 80 -15.04 24.37 -21.13
C SER A 80 -13.95 23.30 -21.03
N TRP A 81 -12.70 23.67 -21.33
CA TRP A 81 -11.54 22.77 -21.26
C TRP A 81 -11.41 22.06 -19.91
N ALA A 82 -11.65 22.78 -18.81
CA ALA A 82 -11.56 22.21 -17.45
C ALA A 82 -12.60 21.11 -17.20
N VAL A 83 -13.83 21.28 -17.70
CA VAL A 83 -14.90 20.30 -17.57
C VAL A 83 -14.59 19.06 -18.43
N PHE A 84 -14.16 19.27 -19.67
CA PHE A 84 -13.72 18.20 -20.56
C PHE A 84 -12.58 17.37 -19.93
N LEU A 85 -11.55 18.02 -19.40
CA LEU A 85 -10.41 17.34 -18.81
C LEU A 85 -10.81 16.51 -17.58
N ALA A 86 -11.70 17.02 -16.73
CA ALA A 86 -12.21 16.29 -15.57
C ALA A 86 -13.01 15.03 -15.97
N GLN A 87 -13.85 15.15 -17.00
CA GLN A 87 -14.60 14.01 -17.56
C GLN A 87 -13.67 12.98 -18.20
N PHE A 88 -12.69 13.44 -18.99
CA PHE A 88 -11.69 12.60 -19.62
C PHE A 88 -10.85 11.84 -18.58
N GLU A 89 -10.34 12.51 -17.55
CA GLU A 89 -9.59 11.87 -16.46
C GLU A 89 -10.43 10.81 -15.72
N SER A 90 -11.71 11.09 -15.49
CA SER A 90 -12.63 10.13 -14.87
C SER A 90 -12.83 8.88 -15.74
N VAL A 91 -13.09 9.05 -17.05
CA VAL A 91 -13.26 7.94 -17.99
C VAL A 91 -11.97 7.14 -18.16
N THR A 92 -10.83 7.79 -18.27
CA THR A 92 -9.54 7.10 -18.44
C THR A 92 -9.11 6.34 -17.19
N ALA A 93 -9.43 6.84 -15.99
CA ALA A 93 -9.24 6.11 -14.73
C ALA A 93 -10.11 4.85 -14.67
N LEU A 94 -11.39 4.96 -15.04
CA LEU A 94 -12.33 3.83 -15.09
C LEU A 94 -11.95 2.77 -16.13
N ASN A 95 -11.35 3.20 -17.25
CA ASN A 95 -10.84 2.31 -18.30
C ASN A 95 -9.45 1.72 -17.99
N GLY A 96 -8.80 2.13 -16.89
CA GLY A 96 -7.46 1.66 -16.54
C GLY A 96 -6.36 2.11 -17.51
N TRP A 97 -6.55 3.23 -18.21
CA TRP A 97 -5.56 3.73 -19.17
C TRP A 97 -4.32 4.26 -18.46
N THR A 98 -3.15 3.92 -18.96
CA THR A 98 -1.87 4.36 -18.37
C THR A 98 -1.46 5.73 -18.90
N VAL A 99 -0.44 6.32 -18.26
CA VAL A 99 0.19 7.57 -18.70
C VAL A 99 0.72 7.53 -20.13
N GLN A 100 0.92 6.33 -20.71
CA GLN A 100 1.35 6.18 -22.10
C GLN A 100 0.18 6.31 -23.09
N ASN A 101 -1.00 5.79 -22.73
CA ASN A 101 -2.17 5.80 -23.63
C ASN A 101 -2.92 7.15 -23.59
N LYS A 102 -2.92 7.82 -22.43
CA LYS A 102 -3.69 9.05 -22.20
C LYS A 102 -3.38 10.18 -23.20
N PRO A 103 -2.11 10.53 -23.50
CA PRO A 103 -1.82 11.64 -24.39
C PRO A 103 -2.30 11.41 -25.83
N GLN A 104 -2.11 10.19 -26.35
CA GLN A 104 -2.55 9.83 -27.70
C GLN A 104 -4.06 9.90 -27.82
N ALA A 105 -4.78 9.38 -26.83
CA ALA A 105 -6.23 9.43 -26.83
C ALA A 105 -6.76 10.85 -26.64
N LEU A 106 -6.09 11.70 -25.85
CA LEU A 106 -6.45 13.11 -25.69
C LEU A 106 -6.42 13.83 -27.04
N VAL A 107 -5.37 13.64 -27.83
CA VAL A 107 -5.24 14.18 -29.20
C VAL A 107 -6.38 13.69 -30.09
N VAL A 108 -6.71 12.39 -30.02
CA VAL A 108 -7.79 11.80 -30.82
C VAL A 108 -9.17 12.34 -30.44
N GLN A 109 -9.35 12.86 -29.23
CA GLN A 109 -10.63 13.43 -28.79
C GLN A 109 -10.83 14.91 -29.14
N LEU A 110 -9.79 15.59 -29.63
CA LEU A 110 -9.95 16.97 -30.09
C LEU A 110 -10.60 16.98 -31.49
N ARG A 111 -11.54 17.90 -31.68
CA ARG A 111 -12.26 18.11 -32.94
C ARG A 111 -12.39 19.61 -33.24
N GLY A 112 -12.50 19.95 -34.51
CA GLY A 112 -12.70 21.33 -34.96
C GLY A 112 -11.54 22.25 -34.56
N ALA A 113 -11.87 23.50 -34.20
CA ALA A 113 -10.89 24.51 -33.80
C ALA A 113 -10.05 24.12 -32.57
N ALA A 114 -10.47 23.11 -31.80
CA ALA A 114 -9.70 22.64 -30.66
C ALA A 114 -8.41 21.90 -31.02
N VAL A 115 -8.31 21.37 -32.25
CA VAL A 115 -7.08 20.69 -32.73
C VAL A 115 -5.91 21.68 -32.86
N GLU A 116 -6.20 22.95 -33.10
CA GLU A 116 -5.19 24.01 -33.31
C GLU A 116 -4.48 24.45 -32.02
N TYR A 117 -4.91 23.96 -30.84
CA TYR A 117 -4.36 24.31 -29.53
C TYR A 117 -3.40 23.25 -28.94
N LEU A 118 -3.03 22.23 -29.72
CA LEU A 118 -2.00 21.23 -29.38
C LEU A 118 -0.61 21.66 -29.86
#